data_AF-A0A258DYU0-F1
#
_entry.id   AF-A0A258DYU0-F1
#
_cell.length_a   1.000
_cell.length_b   1.000
_cell.length_c   1.000
_cell.angle_alpha   90.00
_cell.angle_beta   90.00
_cell.angle_gamma   90.00
#
_symmetry.space_group_name_H-M   'P 1'
#
loop_
_entity.id
_entity.type
_entity.pdbx_description
1 polymer ?
#
loop_
_entity_poly.entity_id
_entity_poly.type
_entity_poly.pdbx_seq_one_letter_code
_entity_poly.pdbx_strand_id
1 'polypeptide(L)'
;SALPQNPVRDFTNNDGWHDDWSDGWVKATVNVDGVRMECEPAWVVCCGPKFAPQLEPIVTLYDAGFEAMVALGHLKAPADKVSFRRDVLPILRRAGTMQWVAASSFLGAAWNEIGDLSSPAVIKSLSRPGPEGQAARQKVLKAFRAPGGTDQRVAALPIMLGDGVNYPDSSSIWLTLTPSQYRVLELWAAGRFEDDYENAAADAVAKLEDLPLALQPEAMTRAALDACSGGAFHPGVEITWPIRHAKLYRGSDETRLPFRIKISERPSLVQDLGLQLNADNVFAGNPAKAQDGAPIGPQAPGDLTRWMGVPWQGDAFSCQAVLTADGFPTPVWWPALLPVDVLPQTFYEHLMRADLTDEERLRFYHTRVPWARGAAGIGLHVEAGYTDGLRRMIELWSRMGVVVRRPGPKGLPGVPEQIYVETQRGSMDIAAPLPPG
;
A
#
# COMPACT_ATOMS: atom_id res chain seq x y z
N SER A 1 -14.18 -10.49 21.19
CA SER A 1 -14.87 -9.53 22.06
C SER A 1 -14.81 -10.00 23.50
N ALA A 2 -14.45 -9.12 24.43
CA ALA A 2 -14.47 -9.34 25.87
C ALA A 2 -15.88 -9.19 26.48
N LEU A 3 -16.87 -8.73 25.70
CA LEU A 3 -18.25 -8.51 26.13
C LEU A 3 -19.20 -9.50 25.42
N PRO A 4 -20.16 -10.12 26.14
CA PRO A 4 -21.20 -10.92 25.51
C PRO A 4 -22.05 -10.11 24.54
N GLN A 5 -22.44 -10.72 23.41
CA GLN A 5 -23.37 -10.12 22.42
C GLN A 5 -22.93 -8.73 21.91
N ASN A 6 -21.63 -8.55 21.71
CA ASN A 6 -21.05 -7.29 21.31
C ASN A 6 -20.50 -7.37 19.85
N PRO A 7 -21.38 -7.30 18.83
CA PRO A 7 -20.96 -7.37 17.45
C PRO A 7 -20.18 -6.13 17.04
N VAL A 8 -19.28 -6.28 16.07
CA VAL A 8 -18.66 -5.14 15.38
C VAL A 8 -19.75 -4.29 14.72
N ARG A 9 -19.64 -2.97 14.87
CA ARG A 9 -20.59 -1.96 14.37
C ARG A 9 -19.92 -0.86 13.55
N ASP A 10 -18.63 -0.65 13.80
CA ASP A 10 -17.81 0.33 13.12
C ASP A 10 -16.60 -0.37 12.47
N PHE A 11 -16.04 0.21 11.42
CA PHE A 11 -14.87 -0.35 10.78
C PHE A 11 -13.59 -0.24 11.63
N THR A 12 -13.54 0.73 12.57
CA THR A 12 -12.34 1.03 13.37
C THR A 12 -12.56 0.91 14.88
N ASN A 13 -13.62 1.49 15.43
CA ASN A 13 -13.76 1.71 16.87
C ASN A 13 -14.85 0.80 17.45
N ASN A 14 -14.46 -0.37 17.95
CA ASN A 14 -15.39 -1.32 18.55
C ASN A 14 -15.02 -1.63 20.01
N ASP A 15 -15.71 -0.97 20.95
CA ASP A 15 -15.47 -1.14 22.38
C ASP A 15 -15.53 -2.60 22.81
N GLY A 16 -14.61 -3.02 23.67
CA GLY A 16 -14.52 -4.40 24.17
C GLY A 16 -13.96 -5.41 23.17
N TRP A 17 -13.51 -4.99 21.99
CA TRP A 17 -12.74 -5.85 21.08
C TRP A 17 -11.24 -5.75 21.32
N HIS A 18 -10.55 -6.80 20.93
CA HIS A 18 -9.10 -6.88 20.82
C HIS A 18 -8.79 -7.73 19.58
N ASP A 19 -7.57 -7.61 19.06
CA ASP A 19 -7.00 -8.52 18.08
C ASP A 19 -5.57 -8.91 18.50
N ASP A 20 -4.81 -9.48 17.57
CA ASP A 20 -3.44 -9.95 17.75
C ASP A 20 -2.40 -9.08 17.04
N TRP A 21 -2.79 -7.89 16.55
CA TRP A 21 -1.83 -6.94 16.00
C TRP A 21 -0.97 -6.37 17.12
N SER A 22 0.31 -6.20 16.83
CA SER A 22 1.27 -5.72 17.82
C SER A 22 2.48 -5.10 17.14
N ASP A 23 3.19 -4.27 17.88
CA ASP A 23 4.45 -3.71 17.43
C ASP A 23 5.38 -3.43 18.62
N GLY A 24 6.68 -3.33 18.35
CA GLY A 24 7.65 -3.00 19.39
C GLY A 24 9.08 -2.95 18.90
N TRP A 25 9.98 -2.47 19.76
CA TRP A 25 11.39 -2.43 19.45
C TRP A 25 12.02 -3.83 19.45
N VAL A 26 13.03 -4.00 18.61
CA VAL A 26 13.95 -5.14 18.61
C VAL A 26 15.33 -4.61 18.95
N LYS A 27 15.90 -5.10 20.07
CA LYS A 27 17.25 -4.74 20.55
C LYS A 27 18.12 -5.99 20.54
N ALA A 28 19.36 -5.83 20.11
CA ALA A 28 20.31 -6.94 19.98
C ALA A 28 21.70 -6.52 20.44
N THR A 29 22.48 -7.51 20.86
CA THR A 29 23.90 -7.37 21.17
C THR A 29 24.67 -8.46 20.44
N VAL A 30 25.85 -8.13 19.95
CA VAL A 30 26.72 -9.08 19.24
C VAL A 30 28.06 -9.17 19.95
N ASN A 31 28.64 -10.37 19.99
CA ASN A 31 29.99 -10.60 20.48
C ASN A 31 30.88 -10.94 19.29
N VAL A 32 31.88 -10.11 19.02
CA VAL A 32 32.87 -10.31 17.95
C VAL A 32 34.25 -10.30 18.60
N ASP A 33 35.01 -11.39 18.46
CA ASP A 33 36.35 -11.56 19.04
C ASP A 33 36.42 -11.24 20.55
N GLY A 34 35.36 -11.63 21.29
CA GLY A 34 35.24 -11.37 22.73
C GLY A 34 34.80 -9.95 23.11
N VAL A 35 34.58 -9.07 22.14
CA VAL A 35 34.07 -7.71 22.35
C VAL A 35 32.55 -7.71 22.18
N ARG A 36 31.85 -7.34 23.24
CA ARG A 36 30.39 -7.11 23.21
C ARG A 36 30.08 -5.73 22.63
N MET A 37 29.20 -5.68 21.64
CA MET A 37 28.72 -4.47 21.00
C MET A 37 27.20 -4.41 21.03
N GLU A 38 26.65 -3.25 21.36
CA GLU A 38 25.21 -2.98 21.26
C GLU A 38 24.85 -2.60 19.81
N CYS A 39 23.81 -3.22 19.28
CA CYS A 39 23.32 -2.91 17.93
C CYS A 39 22.36 -1.72 17.94
N GLU A 40 22.31 -0.99 16.82
CA GLU A 40 21.24 -0.02 16.57
C GLU A 40 19.88 -0.73 16.62
N PRO A 41 18.91 -0.24 17.41
CA PRO A 41 17.63 -0.92 17.54
C PRO A 41 16.79 -0.81 16.26
N ALA A 42 15.93 -1.80 16.09
CA ALA A 42 14.91 -1.83 15.05
C ALA A 42 13.51 -1.82 15.66
N TRP A 43 12.49 -1.87 14.79
CA TRP A 43 11.08 -2.00 15.18
C TRP A 43 10.46 -3.11 14.36
N VAL A 44 9.58 -3.89 14.98
CA VAL A 44 8.76 -4.91 14.30
C VAL A 44 7.29 -4.50 14.41
N VAL A 45 6.55 -4.71 13.34
CA VAL A 45 5.10 -4.56 13.29
C VAL A 45 4.53 -5.89 12.81
N CYS A 46 3.60 -6.44 13.57
CA CYS A 46 2.80 -7.62 13.24
C CYS A 46 1.42 -7.14 12.81
N CYS A 47 1.12 -7.26 11.52
CA CYS A 47 -0.12 -6.82 10.90
C CYS A 47 -0.76 -7.94 10.05
N GLY A 48 -1.93 -7.66 9.49
CA GLY A 48 -2.72 -8.60 8.69
C GLY A 48 -2.02 -9.02 7.38
N PRO A 49 -2.55 -10.05 6.72
CA PRO A 49 -1.98 -10.57 5.49
C PRO A 49 -2.09 -9.58 4.33
N LYS A 50 -1.10 -9.62 3.45
CA LYS A 50 -1.16 -9.00 2.13
C LYS A 50 -1.76 -9.97 1.12
N PHE A 51 -2.97 -9.71 0.66
CA PHE A 51 -3.70 -10.61 -0.25
C PHE A 51 -3.26 -10.52 -1.72
N ALA A 52 -2.35 -9.62 -2.06
CA ALA A 52 -1.66 -9.59 -3.35
C ALA A 52 -0.14 -9.40 -3.16
N PRO A 53 0.59 -10.39 -2.60
CA PRO A 53 1.95 -10.20 -2.10
C PRO A 53 2.97 -9.77 -3.17
N GLN A 54 2.69 -10.03 -4.44
CA GLN A 54 3.56 -9.71 -5.58
C GLN A 54 3.27 -8.33 -6.21
N LEU A 55 2.28 -7.59 -5.70
CA LEU A 55 1.92 -6.26 -6.16
C LEU A 55 2.28 -5.22 -5.09
N GLU A 56 2.77 -4.07 -5.50
CA GLU A 56 3.19 -3.00 -4.59
C GLU A 56 2.23 -1.80 -4.68
N PRO A 57 1.95 -1.11 -3.55
CA PRO A 57 1.19 0.13 -3.55
C PRO A 57 1.85 1.21 -4.40
N ILE A 58 1.07 2.13 -4.99
CA ILE A 58 1.64 3.26 -5.74
C ILE A 58 2.42 4.22 -4.82
N VAL A 59 1.90 4.44 -3.62
CA VAL A 59 2.57 5.16 -2.54
C VAL A 59 2.79 4.17 -1.42
N THR A 60 4.06 3.88 -1.09
CA THR A 60 4.43 2.90 -0.06
C THR A 60 4.75 3.56 1.28
N LEU A 61 4.85 2.80 2.37
CA LEU A 61 5.32 3.35 3.65
C LEU A 61 6.74 3.93 3.53
N TYR A 62 7.57 3.39 2.63
CA TYR A 62 8.89 3.95 2.32
C TYR A 62 8.74 5.36 1.73
N ASP A 63 7.87 5.52 0.73
CA ASP A 63 7.60 6.82 0.09
C ASP A 63 7.05 7.85 1.09
N ALA A 64 6.10 7.43 1.95
CA ALA A 64 5.53 8.29 2.99
C ALA A 64 6.57 8.72 4.04
N GLY A 65 7.43 7.80 4.48
CA GLY A 65 8.51 8.09 5.43
C GLY A 65 9.68 8.85 4.81
N PHE A 66 9.89 8.78 3.49
CA PHE A 66 10.95 9.48 2.78
C PHE A 66 10.88 11.00 3.02
N GLU A 67 9.68 11.58 3.05
CA GLU A 67 9.50 13.01 3.32
C GLU A 67 10.04 13.41 4.71
N ALA A 68 9.81 12.56 5.73
CA ALA A 68 10.37 12.76 7.05
C ALA A 68 11.91 12.62 7.06
N MET A 69 12.46 11.70 6.25
CA MET A 69 13.90 11.53 6.14
C MET A 69 14.58 12.71 5.44
N VAL A 70 13.93 13.32 4.46
CA VAL A 70 14.38 14.58 3.85
C VAL A 70 14.37 15.71 4.88
N ALA A 71 13.28 15.85 5.64
CA ALA A 71 13.15 16.88 6.67
C ALA A 71 14.21 16.77 7.79
N LEU A 72 14.63 15.53 8.12
CA LEU A 72 15.68 15.25 9.11
C LEU A 72 17.11 15.30 8.54
N GLY A 73 17.27 15.59 7.25
CA GLY A 73 18.57 15.64 6.59
C GLY A 73 19.24 14.28 6.39
N HIS A 74 18.52 13.17 6.62
CA HIS A 74 19.02 11.82 6.36
C HIS A 74 19.09 11.52 4.86
N LEU A 75 18.10 11.99 4.10
CA LEU A 75 18.00 11.81 2.65
C LEU A 75 17.87 13.16 1.94
N LYS A 76 18.14 13.18 0.64
CA LYS A 76 18.03 14.39 -0.18
C LYS A 76 16.79 14.33 -1.06
N ALA A 77 16.06 15.44 -1.12
CA ALA A 77 14.97 15.59 -2.07
C ALA A 77 15.49 15.45 -3.53
N PRO A 78 14.68 14.91 -4.45
CA PRO A 78 15.04 14.86 -5.88
C PRO A 78 15.17 16.27 -6.46
N ALA A 79 16.40 16.67 -6.82
CA ALA A 79 16.67 18.04 -7.25
C ALA A 79 16.97 18.17 -8.74
N ASP A 80 18.00 17.43 -9.22
CA ASP A 80 18.61 17.73 -10.52
C ASP A 80 18.46 16.69 -11.61
N LYS A 81 18.73 15.43 -11.27
CA LYS A 81 18.66 14.30 -12.18
C LYS A 81 18.32 13.07 -11.37
N VAL A 82 17.41 12.25 -11.90
CA VAL A 82 16.94 11.01 -11.26
C VAL A 82 17.30 9.79 -12.11
N SER A 83 17.32 8.61 -11.52
CA SER A 83 17.47 7.35 -12.25
C SER A 83 16.09 6.92 -12.79
N PHE A 84 16.00 6.52 -14.06
CA PHE A 84 14.75 5.96 -14.56
C PHE A 84 14.44 4.67 -13.81
N ARG A 85 15.42 3.78 -13.68
CA ARG A 85 15.24 2.45 -13.09
C ARG A 85 14.90 2.51 -11.59
N ARG A 86 15.60 3.33 -10.82
CA ARG A 86 15.46 3.39 -9.35
C ARG A 86 14.29 4.27 -8.90
N ASP A 87 14.07 5.39 -9.58
CA ASP A 87 13.17 6.44 -9.08
C ASP A 87 11.86 6.50 -9.87
N VAL A 88 11.90 6.43 -11.20
CA VAL A 88 10.71 6.60 -12.06
C VAL A 88 9.93 5.30 -12.25
N LEU A 89 10.65 4.23 -12.59
CA LEU A 89 10.10 2.94 -12.99
C LEU A 89 9.21 2.32 -11.90
N PRO A 90 9.53 2.39 -10.59
CA PRO A 90 8.62 1.88 -9.56
C PRO A 90 7.26 2.56 -9.60
N ILE A 91 7.20 3.90 -9.71
CA ILE A 91 5.94 4.66 -9.74
C ILE A 91 5.07 4.22 -10.93
N LEU A 92 5.67 4.15 -12.12
CA LEU A 92 4.95 3.76 -13.34
C LEU A 92 4.48 2.29 -13.29
N ARG A 93 5.35 1.37 -12.87
CA ARG A 93 5.01 -0.06 -12.76
C ARG A 93 3.92 -0.30 -11.73
N ARG A 94 4.04 0.28 -10.53
CA ARG A 94 3.03 0.16 -9.47
C ARG A 94 1.68 0.64 -9.97
N ALA A 95 1.62 1.83 -10.60
CA ALA A 95 0.39 2.35 -11.19
C ALA A 95 -0.18 1.43 -12.28
N GLY A 96 0.65 0.93 -13.19
CA GLY A 96 0.23 -0.01 -14.24
C GLY A 96 -0.29 -1.34 -13.72
N THR A 97 0.32 -1.88 -12.66
CA THR A 97 -0.06 -3.18 -12.08
C THR A 97 -1.36 -3.15 -11.26
N MET A 98 -1.86 -1.98 -10.87
CA MET A 98 -3.16 -1.89 -10.18
C MET A 98 -4.32 -2.43 -11.02
N GLN A 99 -4.14 -2.58 -12.33
CA GLN A 99 -5.09 -3.25 -13.21
C GLN A 99 -5.47 -4.68 -12.79
N TRP A 100 -4.62 -5.34 -12.00
CA TRP A 100 -4.86 -6.70 -11.53
C TRP A 100 -5.76 -6.79 -10.31
N VAL A 101 -5.99 -5.66 -9.64
CA VAL A 101 -6.65 -5.58 -8.32
C VAL A 101 -7.71 -4.48 -8.23
N ALA A 102 -7.89 -3.67 -9.28
CA ALA A 102 -8.92 -2.64 -9.37
C ALA A 102 -9.41 -2.47 -10.82
N ALA A 103 -10.72 -2.57 -11.05
CA ALA A 103 -11.31 -2.49 -12.39
C ALA A 103 -11.15 -1.11 -13.03
N SER A 104 -11.20 -0.04 -12.22
CA SER A 104 -10.95 1.33 -12.67
C SER A 104 -9.53 1.51 -13.23
N SER A 105 -8.54 0.81 -12.67
CA SER A 105 -7.18 0.81 -13.22
C SER A 105 -7.06 -0.08 -14.47
N PHE A 106 -7.76 -1.22 -14.51
CA PHE A 106 -7.77 -2.13 -15.66
C PHE A 106 -8.30 -1.49 -16.94
N LEU A 107 -9.36 -0.69 -16.81
CA LEU A 107 -9.95 0.03 -17.94
C LEU A 107 -9.27 1.39 -18.18
N GLY A 108 -8.41 1.83 -17.26
CA GLY A 108 -7.86 3.19 -17.22
C GLY A 108 -7.00 3.61 -18.40
N ALA A 109 -6.38 2.65 -19.09
CA ALA A 109 -5.61 2.93 -20.29
C ALA A 109 -6.47 3.55 -21.41
N ALA A 110 -7.77 3.22 -21.46
CA ALA A 110 -8.68 3.67 -22.52
C ALA A 110 -8.99 5.16 -22.47
N TRP A 111 -9.08 5.78 -21.28
CA TRP A 111 -9.45 7.20 -21.15
C TRP A 111 -8.30 8.11 -20.72
N ASN A 112 -7.25 7.58 -20.10
CA ASN A 112 -6.07 8.39 -19.77
C ASN A 112 -5.17 8.59 -20.99
N GLU A 113 -5.33 7.75 -22.02
CA GLU A 113 -4.55 7.77 -23.26
C GLU A 113 -3.02 7.80 -23.03
N ILE A 114 -2.56 7.24 -21.90
CA ILE A 114 -1.14 7.15 -21.51
C ILE A 114 -0.49 5.82 -21.90
N GLY A 115 -1.25 4.93 -22.55
CA GLY A 115 -0.86 3.54 -22.79
C GLY A 115 -1.00 2.66 -21.54
N ASP A 116 -0.66 1.38 -21.68
CA ASP A 116 -0.61 0.43 -20.57
C ASP A 116 0.74 0.53 -19.85
N LEU A 117 0.77 1.13 -18.65
CA LEU A 117 1.98 1.27 -17.85
C LEU A 117 2.52 -0.07 -17.29
N SER A 118 1.79 -1.19 -17.47
CA SER A 118 2.32 -2.53 -17.21
C SER A 118 3.07 -3.12 -18.42
N SER A 119 2.89 -2.55 -19.61
CA SER A 119 3.49 -3.03 -20.85
C SER A 119 4.99 -2.72 -20.89
N PRO A 120 5.88 -3.73 -21.05
CA PRO A 120 7.31 -3.50 -21.20
C PRO A 120 7.66 -2.59 -22.39
N ALA A 121 6.86 -2.64 -23.47
CA ALA A 121 7.06 -1.81 -24.65
C ALA A 121 6.75 -0.32 -24.37
N VAL A 122 5.67 -0.04 -23.63
CA VAL A 122 5.31 1.32 -23.21
C VAL A 122 6.36 1.84 -22.22
N ILE A 123 6.77 1.05 -21.24
CA ILE A 123 7.83 1.45 -20.31
C ILE A 123 9.15 1.76 -21.05
N LYS A 124 9.53 0.95 -22.03
CA LYS A 124 10.74 1.17 -22.84
C LYS A 124 10.67 2.46 -23.66
N SER A 125 9.51 2.82 -24.21
CA SER A 125 9.38 4.09 -24.93
C SER A 125 9.46 5.30 -23.98
N LEU A 126 9.00 5.13 -22.75
CA LEU A 126 9.04 6.13 -21.68
C LEU A 126 10.42 6.29 -21.01
N SER A 127 11.36 5.37 -21.25
CA SER A 127 12.68 5.36 -20.62
C SER A 127 13.74 6.16 -21.35
N ARG A 128 13.45 6.72 -22.53
CA ARG A 128 14.45 7.48 -23.30
C ARG A 128 14.36 8.98 -22.98
N PRO A 129 15.45 9.66 -22.60
CA PRO A 129 15.40 11.07 -22.18
C PRO A 129 15.26 12.06 -23.35
N GLY A 130 15.47 11.60 -24.59
CA GLY A 130 15.41 12.41 -25.80
C GLY A 130 14.06 13.12 -26.02
N PRO A 131 14.04 14.13 -26.92
CA PRO A 131 12.85 14.93 -27.21
C PRO A 131 11.71 14.11 -27.81
N GLU A 132 12.03 13.02 -28.52
CA GLU A 132 11.07 12.11 -29.17
C GLU A 132 10.03 11.55 -28.18
N GLY A 133 10.45 11.23 -26.95
CA GLY A 133 9.57 10.71 -25.91
C GLY A 133 8.94 11.80 -25.03
N GLN A 134 9.34 13.07 -25.15
CA GLN A 134 8.99 14.10 -24.16
C GLN A 134 7.48 14.33 -24.08
N ALA A 135 6.79 14.40 -25.22
CA ALA A 135 5.33 14.57 -25.25
C ALA A 135 4.59 13.43 -24.53
N ALA A 136 5.04 12.19 -24.71
CA ALA A 136 4.46 11.03 -24.02
C ALA A 136 4.69 11.10 -22.51
N ARG A 137 5.91 11.46 -22.06
CA ARG A 137 6.22 11.62 -20.63
C ARG A 137 5.39 12.74 -19.98
N GLN A 138 5.22 13.87 -20.67
CA GLN A 138 4.39 14.98 -20.20
C GLN A 138 2.90 14.57 -20.08
N LYS A 139 2.41 13.76 -21.02
CA LYS A 139 1.06 13.21 -20.96
C LYS A 139 0.87 12.31 -19.75
N VAL A 140 1.85 11.44 -19.46
CA VAL A 140 1.85 10.60 -18.26
C VAL A 140 1.87 11.46 -16.99
N LEU A 141 2.78 12.44 -16.87
CA LEU A 141 2.84 13.34 -15.71
C LEU A 141 1.49 14.03 -15.45
N LYS A 142 0.82 14.53 -16.49
CA LYS A 142 -0.49 15.20 -16.40
C LYS A 142 -1.62 14.24 -15.96
N ALA A 143 -1.46 12.95 -16.18
CA ALA A 143 -2.42 11.95 -15.71
C ALA A 143 -2.31 11.71 -14.20
N PHE A 144 -1.13 11.93 -13.60
CA PHE A 144 -0.95 11.85 -12.15
C PHE A 144 -1.39 13.14 -11.45
N ARG A 145 -2.09 12.98 -10.33
CA ARG A 145 -2.55 14.05 -9.47
C ARG A 145 -1.37 14.67 -8.74
N ALA A 146 -1.20 15.97 -8.90
CA ALA A 146 -0.18 16.73 -8.19
C ALA A 146 -0.52 16.82 -6.69
N PRO A 147 0.49 16.76 -5.79
CA PRO A 147 0.28 17.05 -4.38
C PRO A 147 -0.13 18.53 -4.18
N GLY A 148 -0.80 18.83 -3.08
CA GLY A 148 -1.28 20.19 -2.74
C GLY A 148 -2.77 20.42 -3.01
N GLY A 149 -3.46 19.46 -3.65
CA GLY A 149 -4.92 19.33 -3.57
C GLY A 149 -5.74 20.27 -4.45
N THR A 150 -5.11 20.90 -5.45
CA THR A 150 -5.81 21.69 -6.48
C THR A 150 -6.45 20.83 -7.58
N ASP A 151 -6.03 19.57 -7.73
CA ASP A 151 -6.52 18.67 -8.77
C ASP A 151 -7.59 17.71 -8.21
N GLN A 152 -8.84 18.00 -8.55
CA GLN A 152 -10.04 17.29 -8.06
C GLN A 152 -10.60 16.27 -9.06
N ARG A 153 -9.87 15.98 -10.14
CA ARG A 153 -10.33 15.00 -11.14
C ARG A 153 -10.41 13.60 -10.52
N VAL A 154 -11.58 12.97 -10.56
CA VAL A 154 -11.78 11.59 -10.08
C VAL A 154 -10.88 10.60 -10.83
N ALA A 155 -10.75 10.78 -12.15
CA ALA A 155 -9.99 9.88 -13.02
C ALA A 155 -8.47 10.09 -13.01
N ALA A 156 -7.94 11.12 -12.31
CA ALA A 156 -6.50 11.30 -12.20
C ALA A 156 -5.86 10.19 -11.35
N LEU A 157 -4.66 9.77 -11.72
CA LEU A 157 -3.91 8.72 -11.03
C LEU A 157 -3.28 9.26 -9.73
N PRO A 158 -3.28 8.49 -8.63
CA PRO A 158 -4.03 7.25 -8.43
C PRO A 158 -5.55 7.49 -8.40
N ILE A 159 -6.35 6.59 -8.99
CA ILE A 159 -7.82 6.61 -8.89
C ILE A 159 -8.21 6.01 -7.53
N MET A 160 -7.82 6.70 -6.46
CA MET A 160 -7.88 6.23 -5.08
C MET A 160 -8.31 7.35 -4.14
N LEU A 161 -8.98 6.99 -3.06
CA LEU A 161 -9.45 7.91 -2.03
C LEU A 161 -8.28 8.47 -1.22
N GLY A 162 -8.44 9.70 -0.74
CA GLY A 162 -7.46 10.43 0.06
C GLY A 162 -7.83 10.49 1.54
N ASP A 163 -6.90 10.99 2.35
CA ASP A 163 -7.05 11.13 3.81
C ASP A 163 -8.28 11.97 4.20
N GLY A 164 -8.67 12.91 3.34
CA GLY A 164 -9.77 13.85 3.54
C GLY A 164 -11.13 13.36 3.06
N VAL A 165 -11.32 12.05 2.82
CA VAL A 165 -12.54 11.47 2.22
C VAL A 165 -13.85 11.90 2.91
N ASN A 166 -13.82 12.13 4.22
CA ASN A 166 -14.99 12.52 5.01
C ASN A 166 -15.51 13.94 4.68
N TYR A 167 -14.74 14.72 3.93
CA TYR A 167 -15.01 16.13 3.69
C TYR A 167 -15.07 16.38 2.18
N PRO A 168 -16.27 16.53 1.58
CA PRO A 168 -16.44 16.70 0.14
C PRO A 168 -15.62 17.84 -0.48
N ASP A 169 -15.41 18.92 0.29
CA ASP A 169 -14.64 20.09 -0.14
C ASP A 169 -13.14 20.01 0.20
N SER A 170 -12.67 18.86 0.73
CA SER A 170 -11.27 18.72 1.11
C SER A 170 -10.34 18.62 -0.09
N SER A 171 -9.27 19.39 -0.02
CA SER A 171 -8.14 19.30 -0.95
C SER A 171 -7.44 17.93 -0.91
N SER A 172 -7.72 17.11 0.12
CA SER A 172 -7.16 15.77 0.33
C SER A 172 -8.18 14.65 0.16
N ILE A 173 -9.31 14.89 -0.51
CA ILE A 173 -10.34 13.88 -0.76
C ILE A 173 -9.85 12.72 -1.66
N TRP A 174 -8.81 12.96 -2.48
CA TRP A 174 -8.18 11.96 -3.34
C TRP A 174 -6.72 11.71 -2.96
N LEU A 175 -6.22 10.49 -3.17
CA LEU A 175 -4.81 10.17 -2.97
C LEU A 175 -3.94 10.96 -3.96
N THR A 176 -2.80 11.45 -3.49
CA THR A 176 -1.76 12.06 -4.33
C THR A 176 -0.46 11.29 -4.19
N LEU A 177 0.42 11.41 -5.17
CA LEU A 177 1.83 11.05 -4.95
C LEU A 177 2.43 11.96 -3.86
N THR A 178 3.48 11.50 -3.19
CA THR A 178 4.21 12.39 -2.27
C THR A 178 4.89 13.53 -3.05
N PRO A 179 5.25 14.65 -2.38
CA PRO A 179 6.04 15.71 -3.01
C PRO A 179 7.31 15.20 -3.71
N SER A 180 8.05 14.28 -3.09
CA SER A 180 9.26 13.71 -3.69
C SER A 180 8.94 12.81 -4.89
N GLN A 181 7.93 11.95 -4.81
CA GLN A 181 7.51 11.11 -5.94
C GLN A 181 7.05 11.95 -7.14
N TYR A 182 6.24 12.99 -6.91
CA TYR A 182 5.80 13.88 -7.98
C TYR A 182 6.98 14.62 -8.60
N ARG A 183 7.92 15.09 -7.77
CA ARG A 183 9.15 15.74 -8.24
C ARG A 183 10.02 14.82 -9.11
N VAL A 184 10.09 13.53 -8.80
CA VAL A 184 10.74 12.52 -9.67
C VAL A 184 10.07 12.50 -11.05
N LEU A 185 8.73 12.47 -11.12
CA LEU A 185 8.01 12.48 -12.39
C LEU A 185 8.18 13.80 -13.15
N GLU A 186 8.27 14.95 -12.48
CA GLU A 186 8.57 16.24 -13.13
C GLU A 186 9.94 16.22 -13.82
N LEU A 187 10.98 15.78 -13.11
CA LEU A 187 12.34 15.67 -13.64
C LEU A 187 12.39 14.70 -14.82
N TRP A 188 11.75 13.55 -14.69
CA TRP A 188 11.62 12.57 -15.77
C TRP A 188 10.89 13.13 -17.00
N ALA A 189 9.74 13.77 -16.80
CA ALA A 189 8.98 14.37 -17.89
C ALA A 189 9.74 15.51 -18.59
N ALA A 190 10.60 16.22 -17.86
CA ALA A 190 11.51 17.21 -18.41
C ALA A 190 12.77 16.63 -19.10
N GLY A 191 12.95 15.30 -19.12
CA GLY A 191 14.14 14.64 -19.70
C GLY A 191 15.37 14.70 -18.79
N ARG A 192 15.23 15.11 -17.52
CA ARG A 192 16.30 15.21 -16.53
C ARG A 192 16.47 13.90 -15.77
N PHE A 193 16.80 12.83 -16.48
CA PHE A 193 16.97 11.51 -15.88
C PHE A 193 18.04 10.67 -16.59
N GLU A 194 18.51 9.61 -15.95
CA GLU A 194 19.47 8.66 -16.50
C GLU A 194 18.77 7.61 -17.34
N ASP A 195 19.27 7.34 -18.55
CA ASP A 195 18.77 6.28 -19.43
C ASP A 195 19.33 4.92 -18.99
N ASP A 196 18.92 4.48 -17.79
CA ASP A 196 19.45 3.30 -17.10
C ASP A 196 18.44 2.14 -17.00
N TYR A 197 17.41 2.16 -17.85
CA TYR A 197 16.40 1.09 -17.89
C TYR A 197 17.02 -0.27 -18.25
N GLU A 198 17.79 -0.30 -19.34
CA GLU A 198 18.54 -1.46 -19.80
C GLU A 198 19.94 -1.44 -19.17
N ASN A 199 20.09 -2.07 -18.01
CA ASN A 199 21.32 -2.06 -17.23
C ASN A 199 21.70 -3.48 -16.79
N ALA A 200 22.57 -4.13 -17.56
CA ALA A 200 22.99 -5.51 -17.32
C ALA A 200 23.67 -5.72 -15.96
N ALA A 201 24.39 -4.71 -15.44
CA ALA A 201 25.01 -4.80 -14.11
C ALA A 201 23.94 -4.80 -13.00
N ALA A 202 22.92 -3.96 -13.13
CA ALA A 202 21.79 -3.96 -12.21
C ALA A 202 20.92 -5.23 -12.33
N ASP A 203 20.80 -5.80 -13.54
CA ASP A 203 20.09 -7.05 -13.78
C ASP A 203 20.84 -8.29 -13.25
N ALA A 204 22.15 -8.18 -13.02
CA ALA A 204 22.97 -9.25 -12.47
C ALA A 204 22.84 -9.40 -10.93
N VAL A 205 22.23 -8.42 -10.24
CA VAL A 205 21.97 -8.48 -8.80
C VAL A 205 20.80 -9.45 -8.55
N ALA A 206 21.09 -10.61 -7.95
CA ALA A 206 20.10 -11.67 -7.73
C ALA A 206 19.78 -11.91 -6.25
N LYS A 207 20.70 -11.56 -5.35
CA LYS A 207 20.56 -11.70 -3.89
C LYS A 207 21.14 -10.51 -3.15
N LEU A 208 20.79 -10.36 -1.87
CA LEU A 208 21.21 -9.23 -1.04
C LEU A 208 22.75 -9.09 -1.00
N GLU A 209 23.47 -10.20 -1.00
CA GLU A 209 24.93 -10.25 -0.91
C GLU A 209 25.63 -9.76 -2.18
N ASP A 210 24.91 -9.68 -3.31
CA ASP A 210 25.45 -9.10 -4.55
C ASP A 210 25.50 -7.56 -4.47
N LEU A 211 24.76 -6.94 -3.53
CA LEU A 211 24.85 -5.52 -3.27
C LEU A 211 26.11 -5.19 -2.46
N PRO A 212 26.77 -4.04 -2.74
CA PRO A 212 27.78 -3.49 -1.86
C PRO A 212 27.28 -3.45 -0.41
N LEU A 213 28.11 -3.88 0.54
CA LEU A 213 27.74 -4.01 1.96
C LEU A 213 27.10 -2.74 2.54
N ALA A 214 27.56 -1.56 2.10
CA ALA A 214 27.02 -0.27 2.53
C ALA A 214 25.56 -0.02 2.10
N LEU A 215 25.08 -0.69 1.06
CA LEU A 215 23.71 -0.56 0.53
C LEU A 215 22.74 -1.59 1.09
N GLN A 216 23.24 -2.70 1.64
CA GLN A 216 22.39 -3.80 2.13
C GLN A 216 21.40 -3.36 3.23
N PRO A 217 21.77 -2.52 4.22
CA PRO A 217 20.81 -2.09 5.25
C PRO A 217 19.64 -1.29 4.68
N GLU A 218 19.89 -0.38 3.74
CA GLU A 218 18.83 0.41 3.10
C GLU A 218 17.94 -0.48 2.24
N ALA A 219 18.53 -1.42 1.49
CA ALA A 219 17.76 -2.39 0.70
C ALA A 219 16.81 -3.22 1.56
N MET A 220 17.24 -3.65 2.76
CA MET A 220 16.38 -4.35 3.71
C MET A 220 15.27 -3.46 4.29
N THR A 221 15.59 -2.22 4.66
CA THR A 221 14.58 -1.25 5.12
C THR A 221 13.54 -1.00 4.04
N ARG A 222 13.97 -0.77 2.80
CA ARG A 222 13.09 -0.53 1.67
C ARG A 222 12.25 -1.75 1.35
N ALA A 223 12.82 -2.96 1.34
CA ALA A 223 12.08 -4.19 1.09
C ALA A 223 10.95 -4.42 2.12
N ALA A 224 11.15 -4.04 3.38
CA ALA A 224 10.12 -4.13 4.41
C ALA A 224 8.98 -3.12 4.19
N LEU A 225 9.31 -1.90 3.77
CA LEU A 225 8.35 -0.78 3.70
C LEU A 225 7.67 -0.63 2.33
N ASP A 226 8.32 -1.03 1.23
CA ASP A 226 7.76 -0.96 -0.13
C ASP A 226 6.59 -1.92 -0.35
N ALA A 227 6.49 -2.96 0.50
CA ALA A 227 5.36 -3.87 0.49
C ALA A 227 4.09 -3.27 1.10
N CYS A 228 4.19 -2.20 1.89
CA CYS A 228 3.13 -1.67 2.75
C CYS A 228 2.53 -0.36 2.23
N SER A 229 1.29 -0.05 2.61
CA SER A 229 0.55 1.12 2.12
C SER A 229 1.04 2.43 2.73
N GLY A 230 1.47 3.37 1.89
CA GLY A 230 1.89 4.73 2.29
C GLY A 230 0.78 5.78 2.29
N GLY A 231 -0.43 5.39 1.91
CA GLY A 231 -1.54 6.31 1.76
C GLY A 231 -2.68 5.71 0.92
N ALA A 232 -3.90 6.22 1.06
CA ALA A 232 -4.30 7.21 2.06
C ALA A 232 -4.25 6.65 3.50
N PHE A 233 -4.40 7.50 4.51
CA PHE A 233 -4.44 7.11 5.91
C PHE A 233 -5.83 7.39 6.49
N HIS A 234 -6.70 6.37 6.44
CA HIS A 234 -8.06 6.40 7.01
C HIS A 234 -8.52 5.01 7.54
N PRO A 235 -7.83 4.42 8.54
CA PRO A 235 -6.52 4.78 9.06
C PRO A 235 -5.37 4.26 8.16
N GLY A 236 -5.60 3.28 7.27
CA GLY A 236 -4.56 2.67 6.46
C GLY A 236 -4.69 1.15 6.49
N VAL A 237 -3.59 0.43 6.23
CA VAL A 237 -3.59 -1.04 6.30
C VAL A 237 -2.66 -1.52 7.42
N GLU A 238 -1.35 -1.35 7.32
CA GLU A 238 -0.41 -1.91 8.30
C GLU A 238 -0.16 -0.98 9.50
N ILE A 239 0.12 0.29 9.19
CA ILE A 239 0.26 1.43 10.13
C ILE A 239 -0.26 2.69 9.42
N THR A 240 -0.16 3.85 10.07
CA THR A 240 -0.81 5.07 9.60
C THR A 240 0.10 6.31 9.59
N TRP A 241 -0.51 7.49 9.51
CA TRP A 241 0.04 8.81 9.31
C TRP A 241 1.26 9.22 10.16
N PRO A 242 1.51 8.71 11.40
CA PRO A 242 2.74 9.02 12.13
C PRO A 242 4.01 8.75 11.33
N ILE A 243 3.99 7.79 10.41
CA ILE A 243 5.13 7.45 9.53
C ILE A 243 5.62 8.66 8.70
N ARG A 244 4.75 9.63 8.41
CA ARG A 244 5.06 10.85 7.64
C ARG A 244 5.73 11.95 8.48
N HIS A 245 5.84 11.79 9.80
CA HIS A 245 6.31 12.86 10.68
C HIS A 245 7.74 12.63 11.17
N ALA A 246 8.58 13.66 11.03
CA ALA A 246 9.95 13.67 11.55
C ALA A 246 10.04 13.38 13.06
N LYS A 247 9.02 13.74 13.85
CA LYS A 247 8.95 13.47 15.29
C LYS A 247 8.96 11.98 15.65
N LEU A 248 8.58 11.09 14.72
CA LEU A 248 8.65 9.64 14.91
C LEU A 248 10.09 9.12 14.95
N TYR A 249 11.01 9.79 14.25
CA TYR A 249 12.35 9.26 13.95
C TYR A 249 13.48 10.03 14.64
N ARG A 250 14.61 9.34 14.78
CA ARG A 250 15.90 9.88 15.24
C ARG A 250 16.51 10.75 14.15
N GLY A 251 17.04 11.90 14.53
CA GLY A 251 17.72 12.82 13.61
C GLY A 251 19.07 12.31 13.12
N SER A 252 19.62 12.98 12.11
CA SER A 252 20.96 12.67 11.55
C SER A 252 22.11 13.00 12.50
N ASP A 253 21.83 13.82 13.53
CA ASP A 253 22.68 14.09 14.68
C ASP A 253 22.66 12.96 15.73
N GLU A 254 21.61 12.14 15.76
CA GLU A 254 21.45 11.04 16.72
C GLU A 254 21.94 9.68 16.18
N THR A 255 21.83 9.44 14.87
CA THR A 255 22.29 8.21 14.20
C THR A 255 22.60 8.48 12.73
N ARG A 256 23.49 7.67 12.13
CA ARG A 256 23.80 7.75 10.69
C ARG A 256 22.81 6.98 9.81
N LEU A 257 21.90 6.20 10.40
CA LEU A 257 20.98 5.32 9.67
C LEU A 257 19.61 5.99 9.54
N PRO A 258 19.05 6.10 8.32
CA PRO A 258 17.70 6.61 8.13
C PRO A 258 16.66 5.61 8.69
N PHE A 259 15.41 6.08 8.83
CA PHE A 259 14.25 5.30 9.25
C PHE A 259 14.38 4.65 10.64
N ARG A 260 15.16 5.25 11.55
CA ARG A 260 15.26 4.79 12.94
C ARG A 260 14.22 5.47 13.81
N ILE A 261 13.26 4.69 14.31
CA ILE A 261 12.20 5.16 15.21
C ILE A 261 12.81 5.57 16.58
N LYS A 262 12.34 6.68 17.15
CA LYS A 262 12.69 7.11 18.50
C LYS A 262 12.05 6.17 19.52
N ILE A 263 12.85 5.67 20.46
CA ILE A 263 12.38 4.77 21.52
C ILE A 263 11.99 5.59 22.75
N SER A 264 10.80 5.34 23.27
CA SER A 264 10.30 5.97 24.49
C SER A 264 10.93 5.38 25.74
N GLU A 265 11.18 6.27 26.70
CA GLU A 265 11.62 5.92 28.07
C GLU A 265 10.52 6.19 29.09
N ARG A 266 9.27 6.41 28.65
CA ARG A 266 8.16 6.66 29.57
C ARG A 266 7.98 5.48 30.54
N PRO A 267 7.61 5.73 31.81
CA PRO A 267 7.60 4.71 32.86
C PRO A 267 6.47 3.66 32.70
N SER A 268 5.48 3.92 31.84
CA SER A 268 4.30 3.08 31.66
C SER A 268 3.92 2.99 30.18
N LEU A 269 3.42 1.82 29.75
CA LEU A 269 2.81 1.68 28.42
C LEU A 269 1.49 2.46 28.31
N VAL A 270 0.77 2.59 29.42
CA VAL A 270 -0.45 3.39 29.50
C VAL A 270 -0.07 4.87 29.44
N GLN A 271 -0.50 5.52 28.37
CA GLN A 271 -0.28 6.95 28.12
C GLN A 271 -1.59 7.71 28.37
N ASP A 272 -1.59 8.67 29.28
CA ASP A 272 -2.74 9.56 29.50
C ASP A 272 -2.75 10.68 28.45
N LEU A 273 -3.77 10.69 27.59
CA LEU A 273 -3.93 11.67 26.50
C LEU A 273 -4.94 12.78 26.85
N GLY A 274 -5.53 12.74 28.04
CA GLY A 274 -6.71 13.50 28.41
C GLY A 274 -8.01 12.87 27.89
N LEU A 275 -9.09 13.65 27.92
CA LEU A 275 -10.44 13.18 27.53
C LEU A 275 -10.61 12.95 26.02
N GLN A 276 -9.77 13.58 25.20
CA GLN A 276 -9.83 13.48 23.74
C GLN A 276 -8.44 13.67 23.15
N LEU A 277 -8.09 12.84 22.16
CA LEU A 277 -6.96 13.09 21.29
C LEU A 277 -7.35 14.05 20.16
N ASN A 278 -6.51 15.06 19.91
CA ASN A 278 -6.75 16.12 18.93
C ASN A 278 -5.44 16.53 18.24
N ALA A 279 -5.55 17.50 17.32
CA ALA A 279 -4.42 17.96 16.51
C ALA A 279 -3.29 18.61 17.31
N ASP A 280 -3.53 19.04 18.56
CA ASP A 280 -2.52 19.69 19.40
C ASP A 280 -1.83 18.69 20.32
N ASN A 281 -2.61 17.96 21.14
CA ASN A 281 -2.05 17.06 22.17
C ASN A 281 -1.41 15.81 21.56
N VAL A 282 -1.70 15.45 20.31
CA VAL A 282 -0.97 14.39 19.61
C VAL A 282 0.51 14.72 19.45
N PHE A 283 0.87 16.00 19.34
CA PHE A 283 2.25 16.48 19.22
C PHE A 283 2.84 17.02 20.53
N ALA A 284 1.99 17.52 21.44
CA ALA A 284 2.42 18.14 22.69
C ALA A 284 2.35 17.20 23.91
N GLY A 285 1.55 16.14 23.85
CA GLY A 285 1.20 15.31 25.01
C GLY A 285 0.16 15.96 25.93
N ASN A 286 -0.20 15.26 27.01
CA ASN A 286 -1.07 15.81 28.06
C ASN A 286 -0.24 16.67 29.03
N PRO A 287 -0.48 17.99 29.16
CA PRO A 287 0.30 18.85 30.04
C PRO A 287 0.18 18.48 31.52
N ALA A 288 -0.90 17.81 31.95
CA ALA A 288 -1.06 17.34 33.32
C ALA A 288 -0.26 16.06 33.63
N LYS A 289 0.29 15.41 32.60
CA LYS A 289 1.00 14.12 32.65
C LYS A 289 2.23 14.14 31.75
N ALA A 290 3.06 15.19 31.88
CA ALA A 290 4.21 15.41 31.00
C ALA A 290 5.17 14.21 30.89
N GLN A 291 5.28 13.38 31.94
CA GLN A 291 6.10 12.17 31.94
C GLN A 291 5.63 11.07 30.96
N ASP A 292 4.39 11.14 30.49
CA ASP A 292 3.81 10.20 29.53
C ASP A 292 4.23 10.54 28.08
N GLY A 293 4.78 11.75 27.86
CA GLY A 293 5.27 12.22 26.56
C GLY A 293 4.18 12.50 25.52
N ALA A 294 4.59 12.73 24.27
CA ALA A 294 3.68 13.00 23.15
C ALA A 294 3.32 11.71 22.38
N PRO A 295 2.07 11.53 21.93
CA PRO A 295 1.64 10.37 21.16
C PRO A 295 2.38 10.13 19.84
N ILE A 296 2.81 11.20 19.17
CA ILE A 296 3.54 11.13 17.90
C ILE A 296 4.95 10.52 18.04
N GLY A 297 5.50 10.47 19.24
CA GLY A 297 6.82 9.90 19.54
C GLY A 297 7.59 10.69 20.60
N PRO A 298 8.64 10.10 21.22
CA PRO A 298 9.18 8.74 21.05
C PRO A 298 8.20 7.59 21.35
N GLN A 299 8.39 6.43 20.72
CA GLN A 299 7.44 5.30 20.69
C GLN A 299 7.78 4.20 21.73
N ALA A 300 6.75 3.68 22.39
CA ALA A 300 6.77 2.46 23.19
C ALA A 300 6.08 1.29 22.43
N PRO A 301 6.21 0.02 22.85
CA PRO A 301 5.60 -1.10 22.17
C PRO A 301 4.07 -0.95 22.15
N GLY A 302 3.46 -1.18 20.99
CA GLY A 302 2.05 -0.97 20.71
C GLY A 302 1.70 0.43 20.21
N ASP A 303 2.64 1.39 20.20
CA ASP A 303 2.32 2.76 19.80
C ASP A 303 2.18 2.97 18.28
N LEU A 304 2.68 2.04 17.43
CA LEU A 304 2.50 2.15 15.98
C LEU A 304 1.18 1.56 15.50
N THR A 305 0.69 0.46 16.10
CA THR A 305 -0.55 -0.20 15.68
C THR A 305 -1.77 0.28 16.44
N ARG A 306 -1.63 0.97 17.58
CA ARG A 306 -2.77 1.52 18.35
C ARG A 306 -3.71 2.46 17.59
N TRP A 307 -3.27 2.96 16.45
CA TRP A 307 -4.02 3.88 15.60
C TRP A 307 -4.96 3.18 14.62
N MET A 308 -4.78 1.86 14.44
CA MET A 308 -5.49 1.07 13.44
C MET A 308 -6.85 0.60 13.97
N GLY A 309 -7.70 0.12 13.07
CA GLY A 309 -9.02 -0.39 13.47
C GLY A 309 -8.92 -1.63 14.36
N VAL A 310 -9.78 -1.70 15.38
CA VAL A 310 -9.91 -2.85 16.28
C VAL A 310 -11.33 -3.44 16.21
N PRO A 311 -11.48 -4.74 15.86
CA PRO A 311 -10.44 -5.60 15.31
C PRO A 311 -10.16 -5.26 13.83
N TRP A 312 -8.92 -5.47 13.38
CA TRP A 312 -8.48 -5.09 12.02
C TRP A 312 -9.32 -5.67 10.86
N GLN A 313 -10.00 -6.79 11.06
CA GLN A 313 -10.81 -7.43 10.03
C GLN A 313 -11.98 -6.57 9.56
N GLY A 314 -12.56 -5.76 10.46
CA GLY A 314 -13.61 -4.80 10.11
C GLY A 314 -13.07 -3.75 9.14
N ASP A 315 -11.91 -3.18 9.48
CA ASP A 315 -11.20 -2.23 8.63
C ASP A 315 -10.92 -2.85 7.25
N ALA A 316 -10.35 -4.07 7.23
CA ALA A 316 -10.03 -4.79 6.00
C ALA A 316 -11.23 -5.02 5.06
N PHE A 317 -12.43 -5.27 5.60
CA PHE A 317 -13.65 -5.36 4.78
C PHE A 317 -14.09 -3.98 4.26
N SER A 318 -13.94 -2.93 5.07
CA SER A 318 -14.28 -1.56 4.68
C SER A 318 -13.36 -0.99 3.60
N CYS A 319 -12.11 -1.48 3.54
CA CYS A 319 -11.06 -1.12 2.58
C CYS A 319 -11.34 -1.58 1.13
N GLN A 320 -12.48 -1.22 0.54
CA GLN A 320 -12.89 -1.67 -0.80
C GLN A 320 -13.21 -0.51 -1.75
N ALA A 321 -14.05 -0.72 -2.75
CA ALA A 321 -14.55 0.34 -3.63
C ALA A 321 -15.54 1.26 -2.90
N VAL A 322 -15.55 2.54 -3.25
CA VAL A 322 -16.57 3.50 -2.80
C VAL A 322 -17.34 3.99 -4.01
N LEU A 323 -18.65 3.71 -4.02
CA LEU A 323 -19.54 4.13 -5.10
C LEU A 323 -19.74 5.65 -5.06
N THR A 324 -19.66 6.27 -6.24
CA THR A 324 -19.95 7.69 -6.45
C THR A 324 -21.17 7.84 -7.37
N ALA A 325 -21.76 9.03 -7.40
CA ALA A 325 -22.95 9.31 -8.22
C ALA A 325 -22.72 9.07 -9.73
N ASP A 326 -21.50 9.30 -10.21
CA ASP A 326 -21.13 9.11 -11.61
C ASP A 326 -21.00 7.63 -12.01
N GLY A 327 -20.93 6.73 -11.02
CA GLY A 327 -20.81 5.28 -11.21
C GLY A 327 -19.41 4.81 -11.65
N PHE A 328 -18.68 5.60 -12.45
CA PHE A 328 -17.38 5.21 -12.98
C PHE A 328 -16.47 6.41 -13.37
N PRO A 329 -15.14 6.35 -13.18
CA PRO A 329 -14.39 5.27 -12.55
C PRO A 329 -14.69 5.21 -11.05
N THR A 330 -14.90 4.00 -10.53
CA THR A 330 -15.13 3.79 -9.09
C THR A 330 -13.79 3.89 -8.35
N PRO A 331 -13.65 4.85 -7.42
CA PRO A 331 -12.44 4.95 -6.62
C PRO A 331 -12.35 3.80 -5.60
N VAL A 332 -11.12 3.46 -5.26
CA VAL A 332 -10.79 2.37 -4.34
C VAL A 332 -9.86 2.86 -3.24
N TRP A 333 -9.78 2.11 -2.13
CA TRP A 333 -8.82 2.36 -1.07
C TRP A 333 -7.42 1.80 -1.39
N TRP A 334 -7.09 0.58 -0.94
CA TRP A 334 -5.72 0.03 -0.95
C TRP A 334 -5.63 -1.31 -1.70
N PRO A 335 -5.86 -1.34 -3.02
CA PRO A 335 -6.05 -2.58 -3.78
C PRO A 335 -4.81 -3.49 -3.84
N ALA A 336 -3.61 -2.96 -3.64
CA ALA A 336 -2.38 -3.74 -3.62
C ALA A 336 -2.23 -4.62 -2.35
N LEU A 337 -2.94 -4.29 -1.27
CA LEU A 337 -2.93 -5.05 -0.02
C LEU A 337 -4.20 -5.87 0.13
N LEU A 338 -5.34 -5.20 -0.11
CA LEU A 338 -6.69 -5.73 -0.03
C LEU A 338 -7.32 -5.54 -1.41
N PRO A 339 -7.20 -6.53 -2.32
CA PRO A 339 -7.75 -6.42 -3.67
C PRO A 339 -9.21 -6.00 -3.67
N VAL A 340 -9.64 -5.32 -4.73
CA VAL A 340 -11.03 -4.87 -4.88
C VAL A 340 -11.71 -5.64 -6.00
N ASP A 341 -11.08 -5.70 -7.17
CA ASP A 341 -11.57 -6.44 -8.34
C ASP A 341 -10.51 -7.40 -8.84
N VAL A 342 -10.84 -8.69 -8.96
CA VAL A 342 -9.86 -9.74 -9.25
C VAL A 342 -10.28 -10.63 -10.42
N LEU A 343 -9.30 -11.31 -11.04
CA LEU A 343 -9.55 -12.44 -11.95
C LEU A 343 -9.62 -13.73 -11.13
N PRO A 344 -10.79 -14.37 -10.98
CA PRO A 344 -10.93 -15.56 -10.16
C PRO A 344 -10.31 -16.78 -10.86
N GLN A 345 -9.82 -17.73 -10.06
CA GLN A 345 -9.20 -18.97 -10.56
C GLN A 345 -10.05 -19.70 -11.62
N THR A 346 -11.36 -19.82 -11.42
CA THR A 346 -12.25 -20.47 -12.40
C THR A 346 -12.25 -19.76 -13.75
N PHE A 347 -12.20 -18.42 -13.79
CA PHE A 347 -12.15 -17.69 -15.06
C PHE A 347 -10.78 -17.84 -15.71
N TYR A 348 -9.71 -17.85 -14.92
CA TYR A 348 -8.38 -18.20 -15.41
C TYR A 348 -8.35 -19.60 -16.05
N GLU A 349 -8.93 -20.61 -15.40
CA GLU A 349 -8.99 -21.97 -15.96
C GLU A 349 -9.72 -22.01 -17.31
N HIS A 350 -10.80 -21.25 -17.47
CA HIS A 350 -11.49 -21.11 -18.76
C HIS A 350 -10.71 -20.28 -19.79
N LEU A 351 -10.01 -19.22 -19.38
CA LEU A 351 -9.10 -18.46 -20.25
C LEU A 351 -8.00 -19.36 -20.85
N MET A 352 -7.54 -20.35 -20.09
CA MET A 352 -6.48 -21.27 -20.50
C MET A 352 -6.95 -22.41 -21.43
N ARG A 353 -8.26 -22.58 -21.64
CA ARG A 353 -8.82 -23.61 -22.51
C ARG A 353 -8.56 -23.32 -23.99
N ALA A 354 -7.71 -24.14 -24.61
CA ALA A 354 -7.37 -24.03 -26.03
C ALA A 354 -8.46 -24.56 -26.98
N ASP A 355 -9.48 -25.23 -26.45
CA ASP A 355 -10.65 -25.69 -27.19
C ASP A 355 -11.73 -24.61 -27.38
N LEU A 356 -11.61 -23.48 -26.66
CA LEU A 356 -12.48 -22.32 -26.82
C LEU A 356 -11.93 -21.36 -27.87
N THR A 357 -12.81 -20.59 -28.49
CA THR A 357 -12.42 -19.50 -29.39
C THR A 357 -11.70 -18.38 -28.62
N ASP A 358 -10.89 -17.59 -29.32
CA ASP A 358 -10.22 -16.42 -28.71
C ASP A 358 -11.23 -15.45 -28.09
N GLU A 359 -12.40 -15.25 -28.71
CA GLU A 359 -13.46 -14.39 -28.17
C GLU A 359 -14.00 -14.92 -26.84
N GLU A 360 -14.32 -16.21 -26.76
CA GLU A 360 -14.81 -16.84 -25.52
C GLU A 360 -13.78 -16.75 -24.39
N ARG A 361 -12.51 -16.96 -24.72
CA ARG A 361 -11.40 -16.85 -23.76
C ARG A 361 -11.25 -15.41 -23.26
N LEU A 362 -11.34 -14.43 -24.15
CA LEU A 362 -11.26 -13.01 -23.80
C LEU A 362 -12.43 -12.56 -22.91
N ARG A 363 -13.62 -13.16 -23.02
CA ARG A 363 -14.72 -12.89 -22.08
C ARG A 363 -14.31 -13.21 -20.64
N PHE A 364 -13.65 -14.34 -20.40
CA PHE A 364 -13.17 -14.71 -19.07
C PHE A 364 -12.02 -13.80 -18.59
N TYR A 365 -11.11 -13.40 -19.49
CA TYR A 365 -10.02 -12.48 -19.16
C TYR A 365 -10.50 -11.08 -18.74
N HIS A 366 -11.46 -10.52 -19.48
CA HIS A 366 -11.95 -9.16 -19.23
C HIS A 366 -12.95 -9.08 -18.08
N THR A 367 -13.47 -10.20 -17.58
CA THR A 367 -14.41 -10.21 -16.46
C THR A 367 -13.67 -10.21 -15.12
N ARG A 368 -13.80 -9.11 -14.38
CA ARG A 368 -13.34 -8.98 -13.00
C ARG A 368 -14.53 -9.16 -12.06
N VAL A 369 -14.27 -9.70 -10.88
CA VAL A 369 -15.28 -9.87 -9.83
C VAL A 369 -14.83 -9.21 -8.53
N PRO A 370 -15.75 -8.71 -7.70
CA PRO A 370 -15.39 -8.15 -6.40
C PRO A 370 -14.65 -9.19 -5.55
N TRP A 371 -13.54 -8.78 -4.94
CA TRP A 371 -12.76 -9.64 -4.05
C TRP A 371 -13.54 -9.95 -2.75
N ALA A 372 -14.23 -8.96 -2.19
CA ALA A 372 -15.11 -9.11 -1.02
C ALA A 372 -16.42 -9.89 -1.28
N ARG A 373 -16.66 -10.40 -2.50
CA ARG A 373 -17.93 -11.05 -2.88
C ARG A 373 -18.35 -12.16 -1.91
N GLY A 374 -19.58 -12.11 -1.41
CA GLY A 374 -20.13 -13.10 -0.49
C GLY A 374 -19.64 -12.99 0.96
N ALA A 375 -18.63 -12.16 1.28
CA ALA A 375 -18.15 -12.01 2.66
C ALA A 375 -19.23 -11.41 3.57
N ALA A 376 -20.01 -10.45 3.07
CA ALA A 376 -21.16 -9.89 3.77
C ALA A 376 -22.33 -10.88 3.92
N GLY A 377 -22.36 -11.94 3.10
CA GLY A 377 -23.38 -12.96 3.15
C GLY A 377 -23.61 -13.64 1.81
N ILE A 378 -24.04 -14.90 1.86
CA ILE A 378 -24.38 -15.70 0.68
C ILE A 378 -25.73 -16.41 0.92
N GLY A 379 -26.50 -16.60 -0.15
CA GLY A 379 -27.78 -17.32 -0.11
C GLY A 379 -28.99 -16.44 -0.41
N LEU A 380 -30.15 -17.09 -0.52
CA LEU A 380 -31.42 -16.43 -0.81
C LEU A 380 -31.91 -15.64 0.42
N HIS A 381 -32.38 -14.40 0.20
CA HIS A 381 -32.89 -13.49 1.24
C HIS A 381 -31.89 -13.12 2.36
N VAL A 382 -30.60 -13.23 2.10
CA VAL A 382 -29.57 -12.67 2.97
C VAL A 382 -29.44 -11.17 2.74
N GLU A 383 -29.38 -10.39 3.83
CA GLU A 383 -29.22 -8.93 3.78
C GLU A 383 -27.91 -8.52 3.08
N ALA A 384 -26.78 -9.13 3.49
CA ALA A 384 -25.45 -8.89 2.93
C ALA A 384 -25.05 -7.39 2.92
N GLY A 385 -25.40 -6.66 3.98
CA GLY A 385 -25.08 -5.25 4.11
C GLY A 385 -23.61 -4.99 4.49
N TYR A 386 -23.21 -3.72 4.44
CA TYR A 386 -21.87 -3.28 4.86
C TYR A 386 -21.50 -3.77 6.27
N THR A 387 -22.37 -3.56 7.25
CA THR A 387 -22.12 -3.97 8.64
C THR A 387 -22.06 -5.50 8.79
N ASP A 388 -22.75 -6.27 7.95
CA ASP A 388 -22.64 -7.74 7.97
C ASP A 388 -21.26 -8.19 7.52
N GLY A 389 -20.70 -7.54 6.49
CA GLY A 389 -19.34 -7.80 6.05
C GLY A 389 -18.27 -7.47 7.09
N LEU A 390 -18.39 -6.33 7.78
CA LEU A 390 -17.50 -5.99 8.89
C LEU A 390 -17.44 -7.11 9.95
N ARG A 391 -18.62 -7.63 10.33
CA ARG A 391 -18.74 -8.69 11.34
C ARG A 391 -18.21 -10.03 10.85
N ARG A 392 -18.60 -10.42 9.63
CA ARG A 392 -18.28 -11.75 9.08
C ARG A 392 -16.81 -11.87 8.67
N MET A 393 -16.14 -10.77 8.33
CA MET A 393 -14.71 -10.81 7.99
C MET A 393 -13.85 -11.32 9.15
N ILE A 394 -14.28 -11.13 10.40
CA ILE A 394 -13.62 -11.68 11.59
C ILE A 394 -13.46 -13.21 11.50
N GLU A 395 -14.46 -13.90 10.94
CA GLU A 395 -14.47 -15.35 10.78
C GLU A 395 -13.97 -15.81 9.40
N LEU A 396 -14.13 -14.96 8.38
CA LEU A 396 -13.91 -15.31 6.98
C LEU A 396 -12.58 -14.88 6.38
N TRP A 397 -11.80 -14.00 7.04
CA TRP A 397 -10.59 -13.41 6.46
C TRP A 397 -9.61 -14.46 5.92
N SER A 398 -9.43 -15.58 6.62
CA SER A 398 -8.54 -16.68 6.22
C SER A 398 -9.03 -17.47 5.01
N ARG A 399 -10.28 -17.27 4.59
CA ARG A 399 -10.90 -17.89 3.41
C ARG A 399 -10.87 -16.98 2.19
N MET A 400 -10.47 -15.72 2.35
CA MET A 400 -10.36 -14.77 1.25
C MET A 400 -9.24 -15.19 0.29
N GLY A 401 -9.46 -15.03 -1.02
CA GLY A 401 -8.51 -15.47 -2.02
C GLY A 401 -7.26 -14.59 -2.08
N VAL A 402 -6.12 -15.20 -2.42
CA VAL A 402 -4.84 -14.51 -2.59
C VAL A 402 -4.51 -14.38 -4.06
N VAL A 403 -4.21 -13.16 -4.51
CA VAL A 403 -3.84 -12.80 -5.88
C VAL A 403 -2.35 -13.07 -6.11
N VAL A 404 -2.07 -13.97 -7.03
CA VAL A 404 -0.72 -14.46 -7.33
C VAL A 404 -0.49 -14.55 -8.83
N ARG A 405 0.78 -14.40 -9.23
CA ARG A 405 1.20 -14.49 -10.63
C ARG A 405 1.01 -15.91 -11.18
N ARG A 406 0.49 -15.99 -12.40
CA ARG A 406 0.29 -17.22 -13.18
C ARG A 406 0.70 -16.98 -14.64
N PRO A 407 1.13 -18.03 -15.36
CA PRO A 407 1.34 -17.95 -16.80
C PRO A 407 0.05 -17.54 -17.53
N GLY A 408 0.16 -16.64 -18.50
CA GLY A 408 -0.91 -16.30 -19.41
C GLY A 408 -1.07 -17.31 -20.54
N PRO A 409 -2.19 -17.26 -21.28
CA PRO A 409 -2.42 -18.10 -22.46
C PRO A 409 -1.42 -17.78 -23.57
N LYS A 410 -0.89 -18.83 -24.22
CA LYS A 410 -0.04 -18.67 -25.40
C LYS A 410 -0.87 -18.30 -26.62
N GLY A 411 -0.38 -17.35 -27.41
CA GLY A 411 -0.94 -17.02 -28.72
C GLY A 411 -2.29 -16.29 -28.69
N LEU A 412 -2.76 -15.83 -27.52
CA LEU A 412 -3.99 -15.04 -27.41
C LEU A 412 -3.64 -13.54 -27.45
N PRO A 413 -3.99 -12.80 -28.53
CA PRO A 413 -3.68 -11.37 -28.61
C PRO A 413 -4.35 -10.57 -27.50
N GLY A 414 -3.63 -9.57 -26.96
CA GLY A 414 -4.16 -8.67 -25.93
C GLY A 414 -4.11 -9.22 -24.50
N VAL A 415 -3.58 -10.44 -24.29
CA VAL A 415 -3.37 -11.01 -22.96
C VAL A 415 -1.85 -11.17 -22.70
N PRO A 416 -1.32 -10.66 -21.57
CA PRO A 416 0.11 -10.73 -21.31
C PRO A 416 0.54 -12.16 -20.92
N GLU A 417 1.84 -12.45 -21.11
CA GLU A 417 2.44 -13.76 -20.80
C GLU A 417 2.39 -14.13 -19.31
N GLN A 418 2.21 -13.14 -18.45
CA GLN A 418 2.05 -13.30 -17.02
C GLN A 418 0.82 -12.50 -16.59
N ILE A 419 -0.07 -13.15 -15.87
CA ILE A 419 -1.29 -12.55 -15.34
C ILE A 419 -1.35 -12.78 -13.82
N TYR A 420 -2.24 -12.07 -13.14
CA TYR A 420 -2.46 -12.23 -11.71
C TYR A 420 -3.87 -12.76 -11.46
N VAL A 421 -3.95 -13.82 -10.66
CA VAL A 421 -5.15 -14.64 -10.46
C VAL A 421 -5.41 -14.79 -8.97
N GLU A 422 -6.65 -14.59 -8.55
CA GLU A 422 -7.11 -14.95 -7.21
C GLU A 422 -7.17 -16.47 -7.08
N THR A 423 -6.45 -17.01 -6.11
CA THR A 423 -6.37 -18.46 -5.84
C THR A 423 -6.64 -18.75 -4.37
N GLN A 424 -6.86 -20.04 -4.04
CA GLN A 424 -7.08 -20.51 -2.66
C GLN A 424 -8.30 -19.88 -1.95
N ARG A 425 -9.22 -19.26 -2.70
CA ARG A 425 -10.47 -18.74 -2.12
C ARG A 425 -11.30 -19.89 -1.57
N GLY A 426 -11.62 -19.82 -0.28
CA GLY A 426 -12.50 -20.76 0.42
C GLY A 426 -13.98 -20.40 0.27
N SER A 427 -14.84 -21.24 0.85
CA SER A 427 -16.28 -20.96 0.92
C SER A 427 -16.56 -19.77 1.83
N MET A 428 -17.36 -18.82 1.35
CA MET A 428 -17.90 -17.71 2.17
C MET A 428 -19.12 -18.14 3.01
N ASP A 429 -19.54 -19.39 2.89
CA ASP A 429 -20.48 -20.01 3.83
C ASP A 429 -19.78 -20.26 5.15
N ILE A 430 -20.13 -19.51 6.20
CA ILE A 430 -19.55 -19.67 7.54
C ILE A 430 -19.78 -21.09 8.06
N ALA A 431 -20.89 -21.74 7.69
CA ALA A 431 -21.20 -23.11 8.10
C ALA A 431 -20.39 -24.16 7.33
N ALA A 432 -19.76 -23.81 6.21
CA ALA A 432 -18.90 -24.74 5.48
C ALA A 432 -17.61 -25.04 6.27
N PRO A 433 -17.08 -26.28 6.17
CA PRO A 433 -15.79 -26.63 6.75
C PRO A 433 -14.69 -25.68 6.27
N LEU A 434 -13.70 -25.43 7.14
CA LEU A 434 -12.49 -24.75 6.73
C LEU A 434 -11.79 -25.56 5.62
N PRO A 435 -11.20 -24.89 4.61
CA PRO A 435 -10.36 -25.59 3.65
C PRO A 435 -9.21 -26.31 4.37
N PRO A 436 -8.77 -27.50 3.90
CA PRO A 436 -7.59 -28.15 4.45
C PRO A 436 -6.39 -27.20 4.31
N GLY A 437 -5.69 -26.97 5.43
CA GLY A 437 -4.56 -26.03 5.53
C GLY A 437 -3.28 -26.51 4.87
#